data_AF-A0A381XGR0-F1
#
_entry.id   AF-A0A381XGR0-F1
#
_cell.length_a   1.000
_cell.length_b   1.000
_cell.length_c   1.000
_cell.angle_alpha   90.00
_cell.angle_beta   90.00
_cell.angle_gamma   90.00
#
_symmetry.space_group_name_H-M   'P 1'
#
loop_
_entity.id
_entity.type
_entity.pdbx_description
1 polymer ?
#
loop_
_entity_poly.entity_id
_entity_poly.type
_entity_poly.pdbx_seq_one_letter_code
_entity_poly.pdbx_strand_id
1 'polypeptide(L)'
;MAISLRARFVGETQLERKIIINKPDLNEVESFSLDSLTYTKPRDYYKSGIKVCLDEGLTFSSGFECELTSDIPVKSGTGSSSSVMVSWIHFLSQMADKPVEWDQRKIGSLAYMAEVLEFNEPGGMMDQYSTAIGNLIYLEFEPEISIKSMKPNLGTFVLGDSCEPKDTMGILQRC
;
A
#
# COMPACT_ATOMS: atom_id res chain seq x y z
N MET A 1 -4.73 -6.09 13.90
CA MET A 1 -5.17 -4.89 14.65
C MET A 1 -4.35 -3.73 14.13
N ALA A 2 -4.98 -2.70 13.59
CA ALA A 2 -4.25 -1.48 13.25
C ALA A 2 -3.83 -0.74 14.53
N ILE A 3 -2.60 -0.23 14.53
CA ILE A 3 -2.04 0.61 15.59
C ILE A 3 -2.14 2.09 15.20
N SER A 4 -1.49 3.01 15.92
CA SER A 4 -1.53 4.45 15.64
C SER A 4 -0.37 4.96 14.76
N LEU A 5 0.38 4.07 14.10
CA LEU A 5 1.44 4.42 13.15
C LEU A 5 0.90 4.38 11.72
N ARG A 6 1.32 5.30 10.86
CA ARG A 6 0.78 5.48 9.50
C ARG A 6 1.89 5.66 8.47
N ALA A 7 1.60 5.22 7.24
CA ALA A 7 2.26 5.73 6.05
C ALA A 7 1.32 6.75 5.39
N ARG A 8 1.86 7.80 4.77
CA ARG A 8 1.09 8.89 4.20
C ARG A 8 1.68 9.36 2.89
N PHE A 9 0.81 9.58 1.91
CA PHE A 9 1.12 10.34 0.70
C PHE A 9 0.44 11.70 0.79
N VAL A 10 1.20 12.76 0.54
CA VAL A 10 0.69 14.13 0.38
C VAL A 10 1.30 14.70 -0.88
N GLY A 11 0.49 15.25 -1.76
CA GLY A 11 0.98 15.75 -3.04
C GLY A 11 -0.11 16.42 -3.86
N GLU A 12 0.31 16.98 -4.99
CA GLU A 12 -0.53 17.74 -5.89
C GLU A 12 -0.25 17.33 -7.34
N THR A 13 -1.25 17.51 -8.20
CA THR A 13 -1.10 17.32 -9.65
C THR A 13 -0.11 18.34 -10.22
N GLN A 14 0.67 17.93 -11.21
CA GLN A 14 1.57 18.80 -11.95
C GLN A 14 1.29 18.75 -13.46
N LEU A 15 1.70 19.79 -14.19
CA LEU A 15 1.41 19.91 -15.63
C LEU A 15 2.06 18.81 -16.48
N GLU A 16 3.22 18.32 -16.09
CA GLU A 16 3.93 17.27 -16.81
C GLU A 16 3.35 15.89 -16.52
N ARG A 17 3.40 14.96 -17.49
CA ARG A 17 2.99 13.55 -17.32
C ARG A 17 4.06 12.73 -16.60
N LYS A 18 4.59 13.29 -15.53
CA LYS A 18 5.66 12.73 -14.71
C LYS A 18 5.16 12.47 -13.30
N ILE A 19 5.57 11.36 -12.72
CA ILE A 19 5.37 11.06 -11.31
C ILE A 19 6.68 11.32 -10.57
N ILE A 20 6.60 12.06 -9.47
CA ILE A 20 7.74 12.33 -8.57
C ILE A 20 7.29 11.96 -7.16
N ILE A 21 8.03 11.06 -6.52
CA ILE A 21 7.77 10.58 -5.16
C ILE A 21 9.01 10.88 -4.32
N ASN A 22 8.90 11.91 -3.49
CA ASN A 22 9.89 12.30 -2.50
C ASN A 22 9.74 11.40 -1.27
N LYS A 23 10.81 10.73 -0.84
CA LYS A 23 10.84 9.83 0.32
C LYS A 23 11.85 10.38 1.35
N PRO A 24 11.52 11.48 2.06
CA PRO A 24 12.46 12.15 2.96
C PRO A 24 13.02 11.24 4.05
N ASP A 25 12.19 10.31 4.57
CA ASP A 25 12.58 9.35 5.61
C ASP A 25 13.71 8.40 5.15
N LEU A 26 13.85 8.21 3.83
CA LEU A 26 14.89 7.39 3.21
C LEU A 26 15.96 8.23 2.51
N ASN A 27 15.80 9.56 2.47
CA ASN A 27 16.60 10.48 1.64
C ASN A 27 16.68 10.04 0.17
N GLU A 28 15.53 9.62 -0.39
CA GLU A 28 15.41 9.13 -1.77
C GLU A 28 14.35 9.89 -2.56
N VAL A 29 14.54 9.96 -3.87
CA VAL A 29 13.53 10.45 -4.82
C VAL A 29 13.33 9.39 -5.89
N GLU A 30 12.07 9.11 -6.20
CA GLU A 30 11.72 8.24 -7.32
C GLU A 30 10.91 9.01 -8.34
N SER A 31 11.24 8.83 -9.62
CA SER A 31 10.51 9.49 -10.69
C SER A 31 10.42 8.63 -11.93
N PHE A 32 9.29 8.72 -12.62
CA PHE A 32 9.04 8.01 -13.87
C PHE A 32 7.94 8.72 -14.68
N SER A 33 7.83 8.40 -15.96
CA SER A 33 6.79 8.96 -16.84
C SER A 33 5.52 8.11 -16.77
N LEU A 34 4.34 8.75 -16.77
CA LEU A 34 3.05 8.09 -16.94
C LEU A 34 2.89 7.44 -18.33
N ASP A 35 3.69 7.86 -19.31
CA ASP A 35 3.65 7.31 -20.67
C ASP A 35 4.46 6.01 -20.81
N SER A 36 5.23 5.65 -19.78
CA SER A 36 6.06 4.44 -19.77
C SER A 36 5.99 3.73 -18.42
N LEU A 37 4.95 2.92 -18.27
CA LEU A 37 4.71 2.10 -17.07
C LEU A 37 5.36 0.71 -17.13
N THR A 38 6.26 0.47 -18.08
CA THR A 38 7.06 -0.76 -18.11
C THR A 38 7.89 -0.89 -16.84
N TYR A 39 7.87 -2.06 -16.21
CA TYR A 39 8.63 -2.32 -15.00
C TYR A 39 10.12 -2.29 -15.27
N THR A 40 10.83 -1.41 -14.56
CA THR A 40 12.26 -1.15 -14.75
C THR A 40 13.13 -1.79 -13.68
N LYS A 41 12.51 -2.25 -12.59
CA LYS A 41 13.16 -2.91 -11.46
C LYS A 41 12.24 -4.01 -10.93
N PRO A 42 12.80 -5.02 -10.23
CA PRO A 42 11.98 -5.92 -9.43
C PRO A 42 11.12 -5.11 -8.46
N ARG A 43 9.85 -5.50 -8.27
CA ARG A 43 8.93 -4.84 -7.32
C ARG A 43 8.77 -3.36 -7.59
N ASP A 44 8.47 -3.02 -8.85
CA ASP A 44 8.18 -1.65 -9.27
C ASP A 44 6.78 -1.23 -8.80
N TYR A 45 6.58 -1.25 -7.47
CA TYR A 45 5.28 -1.17 -6.81
C TYR A 45 4.50 0.09 -7.16
N TYR A 46 5.18 1.22 -7.34
CA TYR A 46 4.52 2.48 -7.71
C TYR A 46 3.91 2.43 -9.11
N LYS A 47 4.65 1.88 -10.08
CA LYS A 47 4.12 1.66 -11.44
C LYS A 47 3.01 0.63 -11.46
N SER A 48 3.17 -0.44 -10.69
CA SER A 48 2.15 -1.48 -10.55
C SER A 48 0.83 -0.92 -9.97
N GLY A 49 0.91 -0.09 -8.93
CA GLY A 49 -0.27 0.58 -8.37
C GLY A 49 -1.00 1.45 -9.40
N ILE A 50 -0.26 2.20 -10.22
CA ILE A 50 -0.86 3.00 -11.31
C ILE A 50 -1.53 2.09 -12.33
N LYS A 51 -0.87 1.02 -12.76
CA LYS A 51 -1.42 0.08 -13.74
C LYS A 51 -2.71 -0.57 -13.25
N VAL A 52 -2.74 -1.07 -12.00
CA VAL A 52 -3.95 -1.62 -11.40
C VAL A 52 -5.08 -0.58 -11.33
N CYS A 53 -4.76 0.68 -11.01
CA CYS A 53 -5.73 1.76 -11.05
C CYS A 53 -6.25 2.07 -12.47
N LEU A 54 -5.39 2.01 -13.49
CA LEU A 54 -5.78 2.16 -14.90
C LEU A 54 -6.70 1.02 -15.36
N ASP A 55 -6.40 -0.22 -14.94
CA ASP A 55 -7.23 -1.40 -15.24
C ASP A 55 -8.62 -1.31 -14.59
N GLU A 56 -8.74 -0.58 -13.49
CA GLU A 56 -10.01 -0.22 -12.84
C GLU A 56 -10.72 0.99 -13.46
N GLY A 57 -10.19 1.52 -14.56
CA GLY A 57 -10.80 2.61 -15.33
C GLY A 57 -10.47 4.02 -14.82
N LEU A 58 -9.52 4.17 -13.88
CA LEU A 58 -8.98 5.49 -13.57
C LEU A 58 -8.19 6.03 -14.76
N THR A 59 -8.13 7.35 -14.87
CA THR A 59 -7.38 8.06 -15.91
C THR A 59 -6.57 9.16 -15.27
N PHE A 60 -5.37 9.40 -15.82
CA PHE A 60 -4.45 10.42 -15.36
C PHE A 60 -3.97 11.18 -16.58
N SER A 61 -4.52 12.37 -16.81
CA SER A 61 -4.14 13.29 -17.90
C SER A 61 -2.86 14.06 -17.59
N SER A 62 -2.60 14.24 -16.30
CA SER A 62 -1.46 14.95 -15.74
C SER A 62 -0.73 14.07 -14.74
N GLY A 63 0.54 14.36 -14.50
CA GLY A 63 1.32 13.69 -13.46
C GLY A 63 1.09 14.33 -12.09
N PHE A 64 1.87 13.91 -11.11
CA PHE A 64 1.81 14.49 -9.77
C PHE A 64 3.16 14.39 -9.07
N GLU A 65 3.38 15.32 -8.14
CA GLU A 65 4.50 15.30 -7.21
C GLU A 65 3.95 15.09 -5.80
N CYS A 66 4.50 14.10 -5.10
CA CYS A 66 4.07 13.76 -3.76
C CYS A 66 5.24 13.41 -2.85
N GLU A 67 4.98 13.49 -1.55
CA GLU A 67 5.86 13.09 -0.47
C GLU A 67 5.27 11.86 0.22
N LEU A 68 6.12 10.84 0.42
CA LEU A 68 5.84 9.64 1.21
C LEU A 68 6.57 9.74 2.56
N THR A 69 5.80 9.78 3.65
CA THR A 69 6.28 9.70 5.03
C THR A 69 5.69 8.49 5.74
N SER A 70 6.44 7.89 6.68
CA SER A 70 5.98 6.74 7.46
C SER A 70 6.53 6.72 8.88
N ASP A 71 5.62 6.71 9.85
CA ASP A 71 5.96 6.48 11.26
C ASP A 71 6.13 4.99 11.60
N ILE A 72 5.89 4.09 10.62
CA ILE A 72 6.00 2.64 10.79
C ILE A 72 7.45 2.22 10.59
N PRO A 73 8.11 1.60 11.58
CA PRO A 73 9.48 1.14 11.43
C PRO A 73 9.62 0.11 10.29
N VAL A 74 10.61 0.30 9.44
CA VAL A 74 10.85 -0.54 8.26
C VAL A 74 11.21 -1.97 8.69
N LYS A 75 10.57 -2.98 8.07
CA LYS A 75 10.83 -4.42 8.31
C LYS A 75 10.61 -4.90 9.76
N SER A 76 9.84 -4.17 10.55
CA SER A 76 9.47 -4.53 11.93
C SER A 76 8.40 -5.63 12.04
N GLY A 77 7.89 -6.13 10.91
CA GLY A 77 6.80 -7.10 10.89
C GLY A 77 5.42 -6.51 11.18
N THR A 78 5.26 -5.18 11.13
CA THR A 78 3.97 -4.48 11.34
C THR A 78 3.30 -4.04 10.03
N GLY A 79 3.58 -4.70 8.90
CA GLY A 79 2.90 -4.45 7.62
C GLY A 79 3.28 -3.12 6.95
N SER A 80 4.54 -2.67 7.06
CA SER A 80 4.98 -1.37 6.51
C SER A 80 4.83 -1.26 4.99
N SER A 81 5.16 -2.31 4.23
CA SER A 81 5.06 -2.29 2.75
C SER A 81 3.61 -2.20 2.28
N SER A 82 2.75 -3.06 2.82
CA SER A 82 1.32 -3.03 2.53
C SER A 82 0.66 -1.72 3.00
N SER A 83 1.16 -1.10 4.07
CA SER A 83 0.72 0.24 4.49
C SER A 83 1.02 1.31 3.46
N VAL A 84 2.22 1.28 2.85
CA VAL A 84 2.57 2.16 1.74
C VAL A 84 1.68 1.87 0.54
N MET A 85 1.46 0.61 0.19
CA MET A 85 0.65 0.24 -0.97
C MET A 85 -0.83 0.64 -0.85
N VAL A 86 -1.45 0.38 0.30
CA VAL A 86 -2.83 0.83 0.56
C VAL A 86 -2.93 2.36 0.51
N SER A 87 -1.97 3.06 1.10
CA SER A 87 -1.95 4.54 1.08
C SER A 87 -1.72 5.08 -0.32
N TRP A 88 -0.91 4.39 -1.13
CA TRP A 88 -0.64 4.73 -2.52
C TRP A 88 -1.88 4.56 -3.41
N ILE A 89 -2.58 3.42 -3.30
CA ILE A 89 -3.82 3.19 -4.05
C ILE A 89 -4.89 4.23 -3.68
N HIS A 90 -5.04 4.55 -2.39
CA HIS A 90 -5.95 5.60 -1.96
C HIS A 90 -5.53 6.96 -2.53
N PHE A 91 -4.24 7.31 -2.49
CA PHE A 91 -3.74 8.56 -3.07
C PHE A 91 -4.01 8.64 -4.59
N LEU A 92 -3.78 7.57 -5.33
CA LEU A 92 -4.07 7.48 -6.76
C LEU A 92 -5.56 7.67 -7.07
N SER A 93 -6.46 7.14 -6.25
CA SER A 93 -7.91 7.32 -6.44
C SER A 93 -8.33 8.78 -6.32
N GLN A 94 -7.59 9.58 -5.54
CA GLN A 94 -7.80 11.01 -5.36
C GLN A 94 -7.11 11.86 -6.43
N MET A 95 -6.00 11.37 -7.01
CA MET A 95 -5.25 12.08 -8.07
C MET A 95 -5.74 11.78 -9.49
N ALA A 96 -6.70 10.87 -9.65
CA ALA A 96 -7.28 10.58 -10.95
C ALA A 96 -8.02 11.81 -11.52
N ASP A 97 -8.11 11.90 -12.86
CA ASP A 97 -8.83 12.96 -13.57
C ASP A 97 -10.28 13.10 -13.09
N LYS A 98 -10.87 11.97 -12.67
CA LYS A 98 -12.14 11.90 -11.96
C LYS A 98 -11.88 11.17 -10.65
N PRO A 99 -11.71 11.89 -9.54
CA PRO A 99 -11.49 11.26 -8.24
C PRO A 99 -12.63 10.31 -7.89
N VAL A 100 -12.27 9.16 -7.31
CA VAL A 100 -13.23 8.14 -6.88
C VAL A 100 -13.02 7.79 -5.41
N GLU A 101 -14.13 7.74 -4.68
CA GLU A 101 -14.21 7.24 -3.32
C GLU A 101 -14.45 5.73 -3.34
N TRP A 102 -13.36 4.96 -3.34
CA TRP A 102 -13.42 3.51 -3.17
C TRP A 102 -13.62 3.14 -1.70
N ASP A 103 -14.40 2.09 -1.46
CA ASP A 103 -14.48 1.51 -0.12
C ASP A 103 -13.15 0.85 0.28
N GLN A 104 -12.99 0.63 1.58
CA GLN A 104 -11.75 0.08 2.14
C GLN A 104 -11.45 -1.35 1.66
N ARG A 105 -12.49 -2.14 1.32
CA ARG A 105 -12.29 -3.50 0.80
C ARG A 105 -11.70 -3.44 -0.60
N LYS A 106 -12.19 -2.53 -1.44
CA LYS A 106 -11.67 -2.30 -2.78
C LYS A 106 -10.23 -1.81 -2.72
N ILE A 107 -9.92 -0.82 -1.88
CA ILE A 107 -8.53 -0.34 -1.71
C ILE A 107 -7.60 -1.48 -1.27
N GLY A 108 -8.01 -2.29 -0.28
CA GLY A 108 -7.20 -3.44 0.17
C GLY A 108 -6.99 -4.49 -0.92
N SER A 109 -8.02 -4.77 -1.72
CA SER A 109 -7.95 -5.69 -2.86
C SER A 109 -6.98 -5.21 -3.94
N LEU A 110 -7.07 -3.94 -4.33
CA LEU A 110 -6.18 -3.36 -5.35
C LEU A 110 -4.73 -3.28 -4.87
N ALA A 111 -4.51 -2.97 -3.59
CA ALA A 111 -3.18 -3.00 -2.99
C ALA A 111 -2.59 -4.42 -3.02
N TYR A 112 -3.40 -5.45 -2.74
CA TYR A 112 -2.97 -6.85 -2.86
C TYR A 112 -2.64 -7.23 -4.31
N MET A 113 -3.46 -6.81 -5.28
CA MET A 113 -3.17 -7.04 -6.69
C MET A 113 -1.83 -6.42 -7.11
N ALA A 114 -1.58 -5.17 -6.72
CA ALA A 114 -0.38 -4.43 -7.09
C ALA A 114 0.90 -4.91 -6.37
N GLU A 115 0.80 -5.32 -5.11
CA GLU A 115 1.95 -5.79 -4.32
C GLU A 115 2.28 -7.26 -4.63
N VAL A 116 1.28 -8.13 -4.65
CA VAL A 116 1.47 -9.59 -4.66
C VAL A 116 1.23 -10.19 -6.03
N LEU A 117 0.06 -9.96 -6.64
CA LEU A 117 -0.32 -10.68 -7.86
C LEU A 117 0.49 -10.22 -9.08
N GLU A 118 0.73 -8.92 -9.23
CA GLU A 118 1.50 -8.36 -10.36
C GLU A 118 2.95 -8.86 -10.40
N PHE A 119 3.52 -9.23 -9.26
CA PHE A 119 4.91 -9.70 -9.16
C PHE A 119 5.02 -11.18 -8.76
N ASN A 120 3.90 -11.91 -8.66
CA ASN A 120 3.82 -13.30 -8.21
C ASN A 120 4.61 -13.53 -6.91
N GLU A 121 4.45 -12.62 -5.94
CA GLU A 121 5.19 -12.69 -4.69
C GLU A 121 4.60 -13.76 -3.75
N PRO A 122 5.44 -14.45 -2.96
CA PRO A 122 4.95 -15.28 -1.87
C PRO A 122 4.37 -14.35 -0.80
N GLY A 123 3.05 -14.37 -0.64
CA GLY A 123 2.36 -13.49 0.30
C GLY A 123 0.85 -13.70 0.31
N GLY A 124 0.25 -13.43 1.46
CA GLY A 124 -1.21 -13.39 1.60
C GLY A 124 -1.76 -11.98 1.37
N MET A 125 -3.08 -11.85 1.51
CA MET A 125 -3.82 -10.60 1.39
C MET A 125 -4.12 -9.94 2.77
N MET A 126 -3.69 -10.56 3.88
CA MET A 126 -4.05 -10.13 5.23
C MET A 126 -3.59 -8.70 5.55
N ASP A 127 -2.36 -8.36 5.19
CA ASP A 127 -1.76 -7.07 5.55
C ASP A 127 -2.46 -5.92 4.82
N GLN A 128 -2.79 -6.10 3.54
CA GLN A 128 -3.47 -5.10 2.72
C GLN A 128 -4.91 -4.86 3.20
N TYR A 129 -5.70 -5.92 3.44
CA TYR A 129 -7.06 -5.78 3.97
C TYR A 129 -7.07 -5.20 5.38
N SER A 130 -6.19 -5.67 6.27
CA SER A 130 -6.11 -5.17 7.65
C SER A 130 -5.73 -3.70 7.71
N THR A 131 -4.80 -3.28 6.84
CA THR A 131 -4.38 -1.88 6.74
C THR A 131 -5.50 -1.01 6.20
N ALA A 132 -6.14 -1.41 5.09
CA ALA A 132 -7.18 -0.60 4.46
C ALA A 132 -8.41 -0.41 5.37
N ILE A 133 -8.81 -1.45 6.09
CA ILE A 133 -10.02 -1.43 6.94
C ILE A 133 -9.74 -0.82 8.31
N GLY A 134 -8.53 -1.01 8.83
CA GLY A 134 -8.15 -0.56 10.15
C GLY A 134 -8.87 -1.30 11.28
N ASN A 135 -8.77 -0.75 12.50
CA ASN A 135 -9.34 -1.32 13.72
C ASN A 135 -8.83 -2.75 14.04
N LEU A 136 -9.50 -3.42 14.97
CA LEU A 136 -9.39 -4.85 15.15
C LEU A 136 -10.43 -5.53 14.24
N ILE A 137 -9.98 -6.50 13.44
CA ILE A 137 -10.83 -7.25 12.51
C ILE A 137 -10.63 -8.74 12.68
N TYR A 138 -11.69 -9.49 12.42
CA TYR A 138 -11.63 -10.90 12.08
C TYR A 138 -11.75 -11.00 10.56
N LEU A 139 -10.82 -11.72 9.94
CA LEU A 139 -10.67 -11.86 8.51
C LEU A 139 -10.65 -13.35 8.15
N GLU A 140 -11.57 -13.76 7.30
CA GLU A 140 -11.71 -15.12 6.79
C GLU A 140 -11.71 -15.05 5.27
N PHE A 141 -10.95 -15.93 4.62
CA PHE A 141 -10.73 -15.88 3.17
C PHE A 141 -11.51 -16.96 2.40
N GLU A 142 -11.88 -18.05 3.09
CA GLU A 142 -12.59 -19.18 2.50
C GLU A 142 -13.94 -19.37 3.20
N PRO A 143 -15.02 -19.71 2.47
CA PRO A 143 -15.08 -19.86 1.01
C PRO A 143 -15.10 -18.53 0.24
N GLU A 144 -15.38 -17.42 0.93
CA GLU A 144 -15.38 -16.06 0.38
C GLU A 144 -14.77 -15.10 1.41
N ILE A 145 -14.29 -13.93 0.96
CA ILE A 145 -13.67 -12.94 1.86
C ILE A 145 -14.74 -12.33 2.79
N SER A 146 -14.72 -12.76 4.05
CA SER A 146 -15.55 -12.25 5.12
C SER A 146 -14.73 -11.41 6.09
N ILE A 147 -15.24 -10.21 6.41
CA ILE A 147 -14.55 -9.27 7.27
C ILE A 147 -15.51 -8.73 8.32
N LYS A 148 -15.15 -8.90 9.58
CA LYS A 148 -15.93 -8.44 10.73
C LYS A 148 -15.08 -7.54 11.62
N SER A 149 -15.51 -6.29 11.77
CA SER A 149 -14.91 -5.37 12.73
C SER A 149 -15.26 -5.80 14.16
N MET A 150 -14.27 -5.72 15.05
CA MET A 150 -14.40 -6.08 16.45
C MET A 150 -14.07 -4.85 17.31
N LYS A 151 -14.87 -4.64 18.35
CA LYS A 151 -14.66 -3.57 19.36
C LYS A 151 -14.60 -4.17 20.78
N PRO A 152 -13.64 -5.06 21.06
CA PRO A 152 -13.51 -5.62 22.40
C PRO A 152 -13.01 -4.56 23.37
N ASN A 153 -13.33 -4.73 24.66
CA ASN A 153 -12.69 -3.98 25.72
C ASN A 153 -11.28 -4.55 25.95
N LEU A 154 -10.31 -3.97 25.27
CA LEU A 154 -8.91 -4.41 25.32
C LEU A 154 -8.21 -3.86 26.57
N GLY A 155 -7.30 -4.66 27.12
CA GLY A 155 -6.36 -4.21 28.15
C GLY A 155 -5.21 -3.39 27.56
N THR A 156 -4.13 -3.26 28.32
CA THR A 156 -2.92 -2.55 27.89
C THR A 156 -2.02 -3.45 27.05
N PHE A 157 -1.52 -2.91 25.93
CA PHE A 157 -0.49 -3.54 25.12
C PHE A 157 0.80 -2.71 25.17
N VAL A 158 1.95 -3.38 25.13
CA VAL A 158 3.26 -2.76 24.93
C VAL A 158 3.82 -3.29 23.62
N LEU A 159 4.20 -2.38 22.73
CA LEU A 159 4.88 -2.72 21.48
C LEU A 159 6.39 -2.57 21.70
N GLY A 160 7.13 -3.65 21.50
CA GLY A 160 8.60 -3.64 21.51
C GLY A 160 9.13 -3.85 20.10
N ASP A 161 10.01 -2.95 19.64
CA ASP A 161 10.77 -3.12 18.41
C ASP A 161 12.14 -3.70 18.76
N SER A 162 12.46 -4.89 18.24
CA SER A 162 13.75 -5.53 18.47
C SER A 162 14.90 -4.89 17.68
N CYS A 163 14.59 -4.00 16.72
CA CYS A 163 15.53 -3.43 15.76
C CYS A 163 16.24 -4.48 14.86
N GLU A 164 15.75 -5.72 14.86
CA GLU A 164 16.27 -6.82 14.05
C GLU A 164 15.42 -6.99 12.78
N PRO A 165 16.02 -7.00 11.58
CA PRO A 165 15.26 -7.10 10.35
C PRO A 165 14.63 -8.49 10.19
N LYS A 166 13.34 -8.53 9.88
CA LYS A 166 12.63 -9.78 9.57
C LYS A 166 12.92 -10.25 8.14
N ASP A 167 13.46 -11.46 7.98
CA ASP A 167 13.55 -12.16 6.68
C ASP A 167 12.18 -12.69 6.24
N THR A 168 11.35 -11.78 5.74
CA THR A 168 9.96 -12.09 5.38
C THR A 168 9.89 -13.02 4.16
N MET A 169 10.74 -12.79 3.16
CA MET A 169 10.74 -13.58 1.93
C MET A 169 11.24 -15.00 2.14
N GLY A 170 12.34 -15.17 2.89
CA GLY A 170 12.92 -16.49 3.16
C GLY A 170 12.00 -17.38 4.00
N ILE A 171 11.12 -16.79 4.82
CA ILE A 171 10.12 -17.52 5.60
C ILE A 171 8.95 -17.94 4.71
N LEU A 172 8.38 -17.02 3.91
CA LEU A 172 7.19 -17.28 3.11
C LEU A 172 7.45 -18.24 1.93
N GLN A 173 8.67 -18.29 1.40
CA GLN A 173 9.05 -19.26 0.36
C GLN A 173 9.04 -20.72 0.83
N ARG A 174 8.98 -20.97 2.15
CA ARG A 174 9.01 -22.32 2.73
C ARG A 174 7.62 -22.88 3.03
N CYS A 175 6.58 -22.08 2.82
CA CYS A 175 5.17 -22.44 3.03
C CYS A 175 4.52 -22.82 1.70
#